data_AF-A0AAV0CG34-F1
#
_entry.id   AF-A0AAV0CG34-F1
#
_cell.length_a   1.000
_cell.length_b   1.000
_cell.length_c   1.000
_cell.angle_alpha   90.00
_cell.angle_beta   90.00
_cell.angle_gamma   90.00
#
_symmetry.space_group_name_H-M   'P 1'
#
loop_
_entity.id
_entity.type
_entity.pdbx_description
1 polymer ?
#
loop_
_entity_poly.entity_id
_entity_poly.type
_entity_poly.pdbx_seq_one_letter_code
_entity_poly.pdbx_strand_id
1 'polypeptide(L)'
;MIFWKAIKAYNEADLHDALDEMEKVNPSDVVAFKACNPHVFCRAYVRRNSKCDVIVSNMAETFNGYIINARAKNIIFMAFMLENIRGALMQRMVMKRQAMEKVWLSSLLEL
;
A
#
# COMPACT_ATOMS: atom_id res chain seq x y z
N MET A 1 -6.79 -16.01 6.63
CA MET A 1 -6.19 -14.64 6.68
C MET A 1 -4.84 -14.65 7.42
N ILE A 2 -4.07 -15.74 7.37
CA ILE A 2 -2.86 -15.95 8.18
C ILE A 2 -1.65 -15.17 7.61
N PHE A 3 -1.54 -15.10 6.29
CA PHE A 3 -0.52 -14.30 5.59
C PHE A 3 -0.49 -12.83 6.03
N TRP A 4 -1.65 -12.15 6.05
CA TRP A 4 -1.73 -10.76 6.48
C TRP A 4 -1.48 -10.58 7.98
N LYS A 5 -1.80 -11.59 8.80
CA LYS A 5 -1.53 -11.62 10.23
C LYS A 5 -0.02 -11.67 10.49
N ALA A 6 0.70 -12.55 9.77
CA ALA A 6 2.15 -12.63 9.80
C ALA A 6 2.80 -11.30 9.35
N ILE A 7 2.38 -10.77 8.20
CA ILE A 7 2.98 -9.55 7.62
C ILE A 7 2.79 -8.31 8.49
N LYS A 8 1.63 -8.17 9.14
CA LYS A 8 1.30 -7.01 9.98
C LYS A 8 1.74 -7.17 11.44
N ALA A 9 2.33 -8.30 11.81
CA ALA A 9 2.82 -8.55 13.17
C ALA A 9 3.81 -7.46 13.60
N TYR A 10 3.63 -6.94 14.81
CA TYR A 10 4.50 -5.89 15.36
C TYR A 10 5.79 -6.46 15.97
N ASN A 11 5.74 -7.72 16.39
CA ASN A 11 6.82 -8.41 17.09
C ASN A 11 7.24 -9.66 16.32
N GLU A 12 8.49 -10.08 16.51
CA GLU A 12 9.03 -11.30 15.89
C GLU A 12 8.38 -12.58 16.43
N ALA A 13 7.98 -12.60 17.71
CA ALA A 13 7.25 -13.71 18.32
C ALA A 13 5.89 -13.93 17.66
N ASP A 14 5.10 -12.86 17.51
CA ASP A 14 3.78 -12.92 16.83
C ASP A 14 3.91 -13.33 15.35
N LEU A 15 5.02 -12.96 14.71
CA LEU A 15 5.33 -13.41 13.34
C LEU A 15 5.62 -14.91 13.31
N HIS A 16 6.42 -15.42 14.25
CA HIS A 16 6.76 -16.85 14.32
C HIS A 16 5.51 -17.70 14.59
N ASP A 17 4.67 -17.28 15.54
CA ASP A 17 3.41 -17.96 15.84
C ASP A 17 2.48 -18.02 14.62
N ALA A 18 2.43 -16.92 13.84
CA ALA A 18 1.65 -16.89 12.60
C ALA A 18 2.25 -17.77 11.50
N LEU A 19 3.57 -17.93 11.44
CA LEU A 19 4.24 -18.84 10.51
C LEU A 19 4.02 -20.31 10.89
N ASP A 20 4.05 -20.65 12.18
CA ASP A 20 3.74 -21.99 12.68
C ASP A 20 2.26 -22.35 12.43
N GLU A 21 1.36 -21.36 12.55
CA GLU A 21 -0.05 -21.51 12.17
C GLU A 21 -0.20 -21.73 10.65
N MET A 22 0.62 -21.05 9.84
CA MET A 22 0.62 -21.20 8.39
C MET A 22 1.22 -22.53 7.93
N GLU A 23 2.24 -23.04 8.62
CA GLU A 23 2.88 -24.33 8.36
C GLU A 23 1.92 -25.50 8.55
N LYS A 24 1.06 -25.43 9.58
CA LYS A 24 0.02 -26.43 9.85
C LYS A 24 -1.04 -26.50 8.76
N VAL A 25 -1.27 -25.40 8.04
CA VAL A 25 -2.25 -25.34 6.94
C VAL A 25 -1.60 -25.75 5.63
N ASN A 26 -0.45 -25.17 5.30
CA ASN A 26 0.29 -25.48 4.08
C ASN A 26 1.78 -25.15 4.23
N PRO A 27 2.66 -26.16 4.33
CA PRO A 27 4.09 -25.93 4.50
C PRO A 27 4.75 -25.28 3.28
N SER A 28 4.20 -25.46 2.08
CA SER A 28 4.72 -24.84 0.84
C SER A 28 4.65 -23.31 0.89
N ASP A 29 3.60 -22.76 1.52
CA ASP A 29 3.39 -21.31 1.62
C ASP A 29 4.44 -20.67 2.54
N VAL A 30 4.87 -21.37 3.60
CA VAL A 30 5.92 -20.91 4.51
C VAL A 30 7.28 -20.89 3.82
N VAL A 31 7.56 -21.87 2.97
CA VAL A 31 8.79 -21.91 2.16
C VAL A 31 8.83 -20.73 1.20
N ALA A 32 7.73 -20.48 0.46
CA ALA A 32 7.62 -19.33 -0.43
C ALA A 32 7.73 -17.99 0.33
N PHE A 33 7.14 -17.91 1.52
CA PHE A 33 7.21 -16.72 2.39
C PHE A 33 8.63 -16.42 2.84
N LYS A 34 9.38 -17.45 3.29
CA LYS A 34 10.79 -17.31 3.69
C LYS A 34 11.68 -16.98 2.49
N ALA A 35 11.40 -17.53 1.31
CA ALA A 35 12.13 -17.26 0.08
C ALA A 35 12.05 -15.78 -0.36
N CYS A 36 10.95 -15.08 -0.05
CA CYS A 36 10.76 -13.65 -0.35
C CYS A 36 11.49 -12.69 0.61
N ASN A 37 12.32 -13.19 1.54
CA ASN A 37 13.00 -12.41 2.58
C ASN A 37 12.04 -11.61 3.50
N PRO A 38 11.57 -12.20 4.61
CA PRO A 38 10.61 -11.58 5.52
C PRO A 38 11.09 -10.25 6.13
N HIS A 39 12.40 -10.00 6.20
CA HIS A 39 12.95 -8.72 6.66
C HIS A 39 12.57 -7.51 5.81
N VAL A 40 12.21 -7.72 4.54
CA VAL A 40 11.93 -6.63 3.59
C VAL A 40 10.47 -6.16 3.68
N PHE A 41 9.55 -7.06 4.02
CA PHE A 41 8.11 -6.79 3.92
C PHE A 41 7.33 -7.04 5.23
N CYS A 42 7.87 -7.77 6.20
CA CYS A 42 7.19 -7.96 7.49
C CYS A 42 7.38 -6.76 8.39
N ARG A 43 6.29 -6.27 8.98
CA ARG A 43 6.30 -5.07 9.83
C ARG A 43 7.20 -5.19 11.05
N ALA A 44 7.34 -6.39 11.60
CA ALA A 44 8.20 -6.68 12.74
C ALA A 44 9.68 -6.30 12.49
N TYR A 45 10.16 -6.42 11.24
CA TYR A 45 11.56 -6.16 10.89
C TYR A 45 11.79 -4.78 10.26
N VAL A 46 10.75 -4.13 9.73
CA VAL A 46 10.89 -2.80 9.12
C VAL A 46 11.01 -1.73 10.20
N ARG A 47 11.89 -0.75 9.99
CA ARG A 47 12.14 0.33 10.95
C ARG A 47 10.85 1.05 11.31
N ARG A 48 10.56 1.13 12.62
CA ARG A 48 9.37 1.82 13.17
C ARG A 48 9.27 3.30 12.79
N ASN A 49 10.38 3.94 12.42
CA ASN A 49 10.43 5.35 12.00
C ASN A 49 9.78 5.59 10.64
N SER A 50 9.86 4.63 9.70
CA SER A 50 9.00 4.69 8.51
C SER A 50 7.60 4.27 8.96
N LYS A 51 6.61 5.15 8.87
CA LYS A 51 5.20 4.75 9.08
C LYS A 51 4.86 3.72 8.00
N CYS A 52 4.94 2.44 8.36
CA CYS A 52 4.99 1.29 7.43
C CYS A 52 3.62 0.97 6.80
N ASP A 53 2.87 1.96 6.33
CA ASP A 53 1.72 1.73 5.44
C ASP A 53 2.16 1.22 4.05
N VAL A 54 3.47 1.14 3.81
CA VAL A 54 4.11 0.66 2.57
C VAL A 54 4.01 -0.87 2.40
N ILE A 55 3.64 -1.60 3.45
CA ILE A 55 3.53 -3.07 3.42
C ILE A 55 2.38 -3.54 2.51
N VAL A 56 1.45 -2.64 2.21
CA VAL A 56 0.34 -2.92 1.31
C VAL A 56 0.74 -2.55 -0.12
N SER A 57 0.63 -3.49 -1.05
CA SER A 57 0.90 -3.30 -2.49
C SER A 57 -0.02 -2.26 -3.17
N ASN A 58 -0.97 -1.67 -2.43
CA ASN A 58 -1.97 -0.74 -2.95
C ASN A 58 -1.37 0.40 -3.80
N MET A 59 -0.20 0.93 -3.43
CA MET A 59 0.47 1.98 -4.20
C MET A 59 0.95 1.45 -5.56
N ALA A 60 1.57 0.27 -5.58
CA ALA A 60 2.02 -0.37 -6.81
C ALA A 60 0.85 -0.85 -7.66
N GLU A 61 -0.21 -1.38 -7.05
CA GLU A 61 -1.44 -1.80 -7.73
C GLU A 61 -2.14 -0.63 -8.42
N THR A 62 -2.31 0.48 -7.69
CA THR A 62 -2.89 1.71 -8.25
C THR A 62 -2.06 2.20 -9.43
N PHE A 63 -0.73 2.24 -9.28
CA PHE A 63 0.18 2.67 -10.35
C PHE A 63 0.16 1.73 -11.56
N ASN A 64 0.18 0.42 -11.34
CA ASN A 64 0.11 -0.59 -12.39
C ASN A 64 -1.25 -0.56 -13.13
N GLY A 65 -2.35 -0.30 -12.43
CA GLY A 65 -3.67 -0.11 -13.04
C GLY A 65 -3.71 1.08 -14.00
N TYR A 66 -3.05 2.19 -13.65
CA TYR A 66 -2.89 3.32 -14.57
C TYR A 66 -2.02 2.94 -15.76
N ILE A 67 -0.85 2.34 -15.53
CA ILE A 67 0.14 2.08 -16.59
C ILE A 67 -0.27 0.99 -17.56
N ILE A 68 -0.94 -0.07 -17.13
CA ILE A 68 -1.38 -1.17 -18.00
C ILE A 68 -2.26 -0.66 -19.15
N ASN A 69 -3.17 0.29 -18.87
CA ASN A 69 -3.99 0.91 -19.89
C ASN A 69 -3.21 1.81 -20.87
N ALA A 70 -2.07 2.38 -20.46
CA ALA A 70 -1.17 3.10 -21.38
C ALA A 70 -0.29 2.17 -22.21
N ARG A 71 0.22 1.07 -21.63
CA ARG A 71 1.19 0.19 -22.31
C ARG A 71 0.63 -0.48 -23.55
N ALA A 72 -0.68 -0.64 -23.65
CA ALA A 72 -1.34 -1.17 -24.84
C ALA A 72 -1.41 -0.17 -26.01
N LYS A 73 -0.98 1.09 -25.83
CA LYS A 73 -1.08 2.15 -26.84
C LYS A 73 0.28 2.75 -27.15
N ASN A 74 0.44 3.29 -28.36
CA ASN A 74 1.68 3.93 -28.85
C ASN A 74 2.27 4.92 -27.83
N ILE A 75 3.60 5.10 -27.83
CA ILE A 75 4.36 5.97 -26.91
C ILE A 75 3.74 7.37 -26.74
N ILE A 76 3.14 7.92 -27.80
CA ILE A 76 2.43 9.21 -27.79
C ILE A 76 1.28 9.21 -26.77
N PHE A 77 0.53 8.11 -26.66
CA PHE A 77 -0.57 7.96 -25.72
C PHE A 77 -0.08 7.83 -24.27
N MET A 78 1.10 7.25 -24.03
CA MET A 78 1.68 7.15 -22.69
C MET A 78 2.05 8.53 -22.12
N ALA A 79 2.70 9.38 -22.92
CA ALA A 79 3.01 10.75 -22.53
C ALA A 79 1.73 11.56 -22.23
N PHE A 80 0.72 11.42 -23.09
CA PHE A 80 -0.59 12.03 -22.86
C PHE A 80 -1.28 11.50 -21.59
N MET A 81 -1.18 10.20 -21.29
CA MET A 81 -1.76 9.64 -20.07
C MET A 81 -1.06 10.12 -18.80
N LEU A 82 0.27 10.27 -18.82
CA LEU A 82 1.01 10.83 -17.69
C LEU A 82 0.59 12.28 -17.40
N GLU A 83 0.35 13.09 -18.43
CA GLU A 83 -0.19 14.44 -18.29
C GLU A 83 -1.61 14.43 -17.70
N ASN A 84 -2.48 13.51 -18.15
CA ASN A 84 -3.81 13.35 -17.59
C ASN A 84 -3.78 12.89 -16.11
N ILE A 85 -2.88 11.98 -15.75
CA ILE A 85 -2.69 11.54 -14.36
C ILE A 85 -2.22 12.71 -13.49
N ARG A 86 -1.27 13.50 -13.99
CA ARG A 86 -0.81 14.72 -13.31
C ARG A 86 -1.96 15.71 -13.09
N GLY A 87 -2.78 15.94 -14.12
CA GLY A 87 -3.98 16.78 -14.04
C GLY A 87 -4.98 16.26 -13.00
N ALA A 88 -5.30 14.97 -13.03
CA ALA A 88 -6.21 14.34 -12.09
C ALA A 88 -5.69 14.40 -10.64
N LEU A 89 -4.37 14.23 -10.43
CA LEU A 89 -3.74 14.37 -9.12
C LEU A 89 -3.83 15.80 -8.59
N MET A 90 -3.52 16.81 -9.41
CA MET A 90 -3.64 18.22 -9.02
C MET A 90 -5.09 18.57 -8.64
N GLN A 91 -6.06 18.16 -9.46
CA GLN A 91 -7.48 18.36 -9.15
C GLN A 91 -7.87 17.68 -7.84
N ARG A 92 -7.44 16.43 -7.62
CA ARG A 92 -7.73 15.70 -6.38
C ARG A 92 -7.11 16.36 -5.15
N MET A 93 -5.89 16.88 -5.26
CA MET A 93 -5.24 17.62 -4.16
C MET A 93 -6.00 18.90 -3.82
N VAL A 94 -6.41 19.67 -4.83
CA VAL A 94 -7.21 20.89 -4.61
C VAL A 94 -8.56 20.55 -3.97
N MET A 95 -9.27 19.54 -4.47
CA MET A 95 -10.55 19.11 -3.90
C MET A 95 -10.39 18.66 -2.44
N LYS A 96 -9.34 17.88 -2.13
CA LYS A 96 -9.06 17.42 -0.76
C LYS A 96 -8.70 18.58 0.17
N ARG A 97 -7.94 19.56 -0.32
CA ARG A 97 -7.63 20.79 0.44
C ARG A 97 -8.90 21.59 0.75
N GLN A 98 -9.75 21.83 -0.26
CA GLN A 98 -11.01 22.56 -0.08
C GLN A 98 -11.97 21.82 0.85
N ALA A 99 -12.05 20.49 0.75
CA ALA A 99 -12.86 19.68 1.66
C ALA A 99 -12.37 19.80 3.11
N MET A 100 -11.05 19.78 3.34
CA MET A 100 -10.48 20.05 4.66
C MET A 100 -10.83 21.47 5.12
N GLU A 101 -10.56 22.51 4.32
CA GLU A 101 -10.86 23.90 4.71
C GLU A 101 -12.34 24.08 5.11
N LYS A 102 -13.28 23.45 4.40
CA LYS A 102 -14.71 23.46 4.78
C LYS A 102 -14.99 22.78 6.11
N VAL A 103 -14.39 21.61 6.36
CA VAL A 103 -14.54 20.88 7.63
C VAL A 103 -13.94 21.67 8.79
N TRP A 104 -12.78 22.29 8.60
CA TRP A 104 -12.14 23.14 9.60
C TRP A 104 -12.98 24.39 9.91
N LEU A 105 -13.59 25.01 8.90
CA LEU A 105 -14.49 26.16 9.09
C LEU A 105 -15.81 25.77 9.77
N SER A 106 -16.39 24.62 9.44
CA SER A 106 -17.60 24.15 10.13
C SER A 106 -17.35 23.84 11.60
N SER A 107 -16.20 23.24 11.94
CA SER A 107 -15.84 22.95 13.34
C SER A 107 -15.51 24.20 14.16
N LEU A 108 -15.16 25.33 13.52
CA LEU A 108 -14.95 26.62 14.20
C LEU A 108 -16.25 27.41 14.40
N LEU A 109 -17.28 27.14 13.60
CA LEU A 109 -18.62 27.77 13.71
C LEU A 109 -19.55 27.03 14.69
N GLU A 110 -19.21 25.80 15.08
CA GLU A 110 -19.92 24.99 16.09
C GLU A 110 -19.37 25.19 17.53
N LEU A 111 -18.38 26.08 17.71
CA LEU A 111 -17.88 26.59 18.99
C LEU A 111 -18.43 27.99 19.27
#